data_AF-A0A920WKH2-F1
#
_entry.id   AF-A0A920WKH2-F1
#
_cell.length_a   1.000
_cell.length_b   1.000
_cell.length_c   1.000
_cell.angle_alpha   90.00
_cell.angle_beta   90.00
_cell.angle_gamma   90.00
#
_symmetry.space_group_name_H-M   'P 1'
#
loop_
_entity.id
_entity.type
_entity.pdbx_description
1 polymer ?
#
loop_
_entity_poly.entity_id
_entity_poly.type
_entity_poly.pdbx_seq_one_letter_code
_entity_poly.pdbx_strand_id
1 'polypeptide(L)' 'MDRFATSVSNGVLTVDTGTIVQGPPIGTNTTGQEAEGPNCIGQADGH' A
#
# COMPACT_ATOMS: atom_id res chain seq x y z
N MET A 1 0.87 5.74 -8.60
CA MET A 1 0.00 4.67 -9.14
C MET A 1 -1.43 5.07 -8.88
N ASP A 2 -2.29 4.94 -9.87
CA ASP A 2 -3.70 5.29 -9.73
C ASP A 2 -4.41 4.28 -8.84
N ARG A 3 -5.33 4.76 -8.02
CA ARG A 3 -6.25 3.97 -7.20
C ARG A 3 -7.64 4.05 -7.83
N PHE A 4 -8.37 2.95 -7.72
CA PHE A 4 -9.73 2.82 -8.23
C PHE A 4 -10.68 2.48 -7.09
N ALA A 5 -11.88 3.05 -7.11
CA ALA A 5 -12.90 2.72 -6.14
C ALA A 5 -13.37 1.27 -6.36
N THR A 6 -13.58 0.54 -5.27
CA THR A 6 -14.04 -0.85 -5.32
C THR A 6 -15.23 -1.05 -4.40
N SER A 7 -16.15 -1.91 -4.81
CA SER A 7 -17.26 -2.35 -3.96
C SER A 7 -17.48 -3.84 -4.11
N VAL A 8 -17.86 -4.49 -3.01
CA VAL A 8 -18.23 -5.91 -2.98
C VAL A 8 -19.70 -6.01 -2.61
N SER A 9 -20.50 -6.61 -3.49
CA SER A 9 -21.93 -6.82 -3.27
C SER A 9 -22.36 -8.16 -3.85
N ASN A 10 -23.09 -8.98 -3.07
CA ASN A 10 -23.54 -10.32 -3.47
C ASN A 10 -22.42 -11.23 -4.02
N GLY A 11 -21.21 -11.12 -3.46
CA GLY A 11 -20.05 -11.90 -3.91
C GLY A 11 -19.42 -11.41 -5.23
N VAL A 12 -19.89 -10.30 -5.78
CA VAL A 12 -19.30 -9.65 -6.97
C VAL A 12 -18.42 -8.49 -6.53
N LEU A 13 -17.19 -8.47 -7.02
CA LEU A 13 -16.26 -7.34 -6.91
C LEU A 13 -16.43 -6.44 -8.13
N THR A 14 -16.85 -5.19 -7.90
CA THR A 14 -16.93 -4.15 -8.93
C THR A 14 -15.79 -3.17 -8.74
N VAL A 15 -15.08 -2.84 -9.83
CA VAL A 15 -13.99 -1.85 -9.86
C VAL A 15 -14.44 -0.70 -10.77
N ASP A 16 -14.51 0.52 -10.23
CA ASP A 16 -14.80 1.72 -11.02
C ASP A 16 -13.49 2.31 -11.57
N THR A 17 -13.26 2.11 -12.87
CA THR A 17 -12.10 2.67 -13.60
C THR A 17 -12.38 4.03 -14.22
N GLY A 18 -13.63 4.54 -14.16
CA GLY A 18 -14.00 5.86 -14.68
C GLY A 18 -13.62 6.99 -13.72
N THR A 19 -13.59 6.68 -12.42
CA THR A 19 -13.14 7.60 -11.38
C THR A 19 -11.68 7.32 -11.01
N ILE A 20 -10.76 8.21 -11.43
CA ILE A 20 -9.34 8.09 -11.06
C ILE A 20 -9.10 8.73 -9.70
N VAL A 21 -8.62 7.96 -8.72
CA VAL A 21 -8.14 8.46 -7.44
C VAL A 21 -6.62 8.46 -7.44
N GLN A 22 -6.00 9.64 -7.34
CA GLN A 22 -4.54 9.73 -7.37
C GLN A 22 -3.93 9.03 -6.14
N GLY A 23 -2.95 8.16 -6.40
CA GLY A 23 -2.15 7.56 -5.32
C GLY A 23 -1.30 8.60 -4.59
N PRO A 24 -0.74 8.23 -3.42
CA PRO A 24 0.12 9.10 -2.67
C PRO A 24 1.48 9.26 -3.40
N PRO A 25 2.25 10.31 -3.09
CA PRO A 25 3.59 10.48 -3.64
C PRO A 25 4.48 9.26 -3.42
N ILE A 26 5.42 9.03 -4.34
CA ILE A 26 6.47 8.01 -4.18
C ILE A 26 7.22 8.26 -2.86
N GLY A 27 7.42 7.20 -2.08
CA GLY A 27 8.06 7.28 -0.77
C GLY A 27 7.10 7.55 0.41
N THR A 28 5.80 7.73 0.16
CA THR A 28 4.81 7.82 1.25
C THR A 28 4.60 6.46 1.90
N ASN A 29 4.82 6.36 3.22
CA ASN A 29 4.45 5.16 3.98
C ASN A 29 2.92 5.05 4.07
N THR A 30 2.31 4.17 3.27
CA THR A 30 0.87 3.93 3.27
C THR A 30 0.43 2.77 4.15
N THR A 31 1.37 1.97 4.64
CA THR A 31 1.07 0.79 5.47
C THR A 31 1.18 1.10 6.95
N GLY A 32 1.91 2.18 7.31
CA GLY A 32 2.24 2.49 8.71
C GLY A 32 3.16 1.45 9.34
N GLN A 33 3.61 0.46 8.57
CA GLN A 33 4.53 -0.55 9.04
C GLN A 33 5.91 0.09 9.17
N GLU A 34 6.57 -0.19 10.28
CA GLU A 34 7.99 0.06 10.41
C GLU A 34 8.76 -0.85 9.45
N ALA A 35 10.03 -0.55 9.21
CA ALA A 35 10.88 -1.43 8.43
C ALA A 35 10.91 -2.82 9.10
N GLU A 36 10.38 -3.83 8.42
CA GLU A 36 10.28 -5.18 8.96
C GLU A 36 11.63 -5.89 8.75
N GLY A 37 12.50 -5.70 9.74
CA GLY A 37 13.84 -6.28 9.77
C GLY A 37 14.97 -5.25 9.84
N PRO A 38 16.21 -5.70 10.08
CA PRO A 38 17.39 -4.87 10.04
C PRO A 38 17.46 -4.08 8.74
N ASN A 39 17.79 -2.79 8.84
CA ASN A 39 18.18 -2.03 7.66
C ASN A 39 19.30 -2.80 6.92
N CYS A 40 19.25 -2.85 5.58
CA CYS A 40 20.28 -3.49 4.75
C CYS A 40 21.70 -2.94 4.99
N ILE A 41 21.83 -1.86 5.76
CA ILE A 41 23.02 -1.35 6.42
C ILE A 41 23.08 -1.88 7.86
N GLY A 42 23.34 -3.18 8.01
CA GLY A 42 23.97 -3.78 9.20
C GLY A 42 23.38 -3.46 10.58
N GLN A 43 22.06 -3.36 10.73
CA GLN A 43 21.45 -3.18 12.06
C GLN A 43 20.92 -4.51 12.61
N ALA A 44 21.80 -5.52 12.63
CA ALA A 44 21.57 -6.80 13.28
C ALA A 44 22.69 -7.05 14.28
N ASP A 45 22.77 -6.20 15.31
CA ASP A 45 23.64 -6.43 16.46
C ASP A 45 22.77 -6.56 17.71
N GLY A 46 22.69 -7.79 18.22
CA GLY A 46 22.11 -8.08 19.53
C GLY A 46 21.37 -9.41 19.56
N HIS A 47 22.08 -10.45 19.99
CA HIS A 47 21.52 -11.72 20.46
C HIS A 47 20.75 -11.52 21.78
#